data_AF-A0A9E4FM56-F1
#
_entry.id   AF-A0A9E4FM56-F1
#
_cell.length_a   1.000
_cell.length_b   1.000
_cell.length_c   1.000
_cell.angle_alpha   90.00
_cell.angle_beta   90.00
_cell.angle_gamma   90.00
#
_symmetry.space_group_name_H-M   'P 1'
#
loop_
_entity.id
_entity.type
_entity.pdbx_description
1 polymer ?
#
loop_
_entity_poly.entity_id
_entity_poly.type
_entity_poly.pdbx_seq_one_letter_code
_entity_poly.pdbx_strand_id
1 'polypeptide(L)' 'MFTGIVEEVGRVASIEQSEDPGNITRLTVAAELVPGDMRLGDSIAVNGACLT' A
#
# COMPACT_ATOMS: atom_id res chain seq x y z
N MET A 1 -7.37 11.88 1.30
CA MET A 1 -8.03 12.23 0.02
C MET A 1 -6.95 12.35 -1.04
N PHE A 2 -7.15 11.81 -2.24
CA PHE A 2 -6.12 11.74 -3.30
C PHE A 2 -6.47 12.64 -4.48
N THR A 3 -5.46 13.16 -5.19
CA THR A 3 -5.63 13.99 -6.40
C THR A 3 -5.75 13.17 -7.68
N GLY A 4 -5.35 11.89 -7.64
CA GLY A 4 -5.27 11.01 -8.82
C GLY A 4 -3.97 11.15 -9.62
N ILE A 5 -3.01 11.95 -9.16
CA ILE A 5 -1.67 12.05 -9.75
C ILE A 5 -0.81 10.95 -9.11
N VAL A 6 -0.22 10.08 -9.93
CA VAL A 6 0.68 9.01 -9.46
C VAL A 6 2.05 9.61 -9.15
N GLU A 7 2.50 9.45 -7.90
CA GLU A 7 3.79 9.98 -7.43
C GLU A 7 4.96 9.02 -7.67
N GLU A 8 4.69 7.71 -7.63
CA GLU A 8 5.69 6.67 -7.80
C GLU A 8 5.07 5.38 -8.33
N VAL A 9 5.86 4.59 -9.08
CA VAL A 9 5.55 3.20 -9.41
C VAL A 9 6.41 2.27 -8.54
N GLY A 10 5.83 1.75 -7.47
CA GLY A 10 6.48 0.77 -6.59
C GLY A 10 6.45 -0.66 -7.15
N ARG A 11 7.04 -1.60 -6.39
CA ARG A 11 7.07 -3.04 -6.71
C ARG A 11 6.43 -3.85 -5.60
N VAL A 12 5.55 -4.78 -5.94
CA VAL A 12 5.05 -5.78 -4.97
C VAL A 12 6.21 -6.71 -4.59
N ALA A 13 6.58 -6.69 -3.31
CA ALA A 13 7.68 -7.47 -2.75
C ALA A 13 7.19 -8.80 -2.13
N SER A 14 6.05 -8.78 -1.44
CA SER A 14 5.40 -10.00 -0.93
C SER A 14 3.88 -9.86 -0.91
N ILE A 15 3.22 -11.02 -0.99
CA ILE A 15 1.77 -11.17 -0.78
C ILE A 15 1.61 -12.34 0.20
N GLU A 16 1.00 -12.06 1.35
CA GLU A 16 0.76 -13.04 2.40
C GLU A 16 -0.74 -13.11 2.69
N GLN A 17 -1.32 -14.29 2.49
CA GLN A 17 -2.73 -14.52 2.79
C GLN A 17 -2.85 -14.99 4.25
N SER A 18 -3.72 -14.33 5.03
CA SER A 18 -4.03 -14.81 6.38
C SER A 18 -5.02 -15.97 6.31
N GLU A 19 -4.80 -16.96 7.18
CA GLU A 19 -5.76 -18.04 7.43
C GLU A 19 -6.91 -17.59 8.36
N ASP A 20 -6.85 -16.36 8.88
CA ASP A 20 -7.87 -15.81 9.76
C ASP A 20 -9.23 -15.65 9.04
N PRO A 21 -10.35 -15.80 9.77
CA PRO A 21 -11.68 -15.55 9.23
C PRO A 21 -11.82 -14.07 8.85
N GLY A 22 -11.71 -13.80 7.55
CA GLY A 22 -11.76 -12.44 7.00
C GLY A 22 -11.12 -12.28 5.62
N ASN A 23 -10.46 -13.31 5.09
CA ASN A 23 -9.76 -13.26 3.78
C ASN A 23 -8.80 -12.06 3.68
N ILE A 24 -8.07 -11.79 4.78
CA ILE A 24 -7.15 -10.66 4.85
C ILE A 24 -5.88 -11.01 4.09
N THR A 25 -5.44 -10.11 3.22
CA THR A 25 -4.15 -10.22 2.53
C THR A 25 -3.23 -9.10 2.99
N ARG A 26 -2.04 -9.44 3.46
CA ARG A 26 -0.96 -8.50 3.72
C ARG A 26 -0.15 -8.32 2.44
N LEU A 27 -0.04 -7.07 2.00
CA LEU A 27 0.73 -6.67 0.82
C LEU A 27 1.95 -5.87 1.27
N THR A 28 3.14 -6.30 0.86
CA THR A 28 4.37 -5.51 1.03
C THR A 28 4.74 -4.88 -0.30
N VAL A 29 4.80 -3.55 -0.35
CA VAL A 29 5.19 -2.78 -1.54
C VAL A 29 6.52 -2.09 -1.26
N ALA A 30 7.53 -2.37 -2.09
CA ALA A 30 8.78 -1.63 -2.10
C ALA A 30 8.62 -0.34 -2.92
N ALA A 31 9.06 0.77 -2.34
CA ALA A 31 9.04 2.11 -2.91
C ALA A 31 10.22 2.90 -2.34
N GLU A 32 10.70 3.90 -3.08
CA GLU A 32 11.88 4.72 -2.74
C GLU A 32 11.49 6.14 -2.32
N LEU A 33 10.50 6.75 -2.98
CA LEU A 33 10.11 8.14 -2.75
C LEU A 33 9.06 8.23 -1.64
N VAL A 34 7.97 7.48 -1.80
CA VAL A 34 6.78 7.61 -0.96
C VAL A 34 7.05 7.27 0.52
N PRO A 35 7.82 6.25 0.93
CA PRO A 35 7.95 5.91 2.36
C PRO A 35 8.57 6.98 3.26
N GLY A 36 9.29 7.97 2.71
CA GLY A 36 10.03 8.97 3.47
C GLY A 36 9.15 9.95 4.26
N ASP A 37 7.88 10.11 3.88
CA ASP A 37 6.92 11.01 4.53
C ASP A 37 5.82 10.27 5.30
N MET A 38 5.85 8.93 5.31
CA MET A 38 4.78 8.09 5.84
C MET A 38 4.84 7.86 7.34
N ARG A 39 3.64 7.68 7.91
CA ARG A 39 3.42 7.23 9.28
C ARG A 39 2.44 6.06 9.29
N LEU A 40 2.52 5.26 10.35
CA LEU A 40 1.55 4.19 10.58
C LEU A 40 0.13 4.76 10.69
N GLY A 41 -0.79 4.21 9.90
CA GLY A 41 -2.18 4.65 9.85
C GLY A 41 -2.48 5.66 8.74
N ASP A 42 -1.48 6.11 7.99
CA ASP A 42 -1.69 6.95 6.81
C ASP A 42 -2.38 6.18 5.68
N SER A 43 -3.06 6.89 4.79
CA SER A 43 -3.77 6.27 3.66
C SER A 43 -2.98 6.42 2.36
N ILE A 44 -2.84 5.33 1.62
CA ILE A 44 -2.02 5.22 0.41
C ILE A 44 -2.92 4.70 -0.72
N ALA A 45 -2.86 5.34 -1.88
CA ALA A 45 -3.54 4.84 -3.07
C ALA A 45 -2.62 3.87 -3.82
N VAL A 46 -2.91 2.57 -3.76
CA VAL A 46 -2.21 1.53 -4.53
C VAL A 46 -3.08 1.16 -5.73
N ASN A 47 -2.67 1.54 -6.94
CA ASN A 47 -3.48 1.40 -8.17
C ASN A 47 -4.92 1.93 -8.00
N GLY A 48 -5.08 3.03 -7.27
CA GLY A 48 -6.38 3.66 -7.01
C GLY A 48 -7.19 3.08 -5.85
N ALA A 49 -6.76 1.95 -5.26
CA ALA A 49 -7.34 1.43 -4.03
C ALA A 49 -6.74 2.16 -2.81
N CYS A 50 -7.60 2.74 -1.98
CA CYS A 50 -7.18 3.35 -0.71
C CYS A 50 -6.89 2.24 0.30
N LEU A 51 -5.64 2.13 0.74
CA LEU A 51 -5.18 1.18 1.76
C LEU A 51 -4.56 1.95 2.93
N THR A 52 -4.55 1.32 4.10
CA THR A 52 -3.92 1.83 5.32
C THR A 52 -2.73 0.95 5.67
#